data_AF-A0A5C4JZ02-F1
#
_entry.id   AF-A0A5C4JZ02-F1
#
_cell.length_a   1.000
_cell.length_b   1.000
_cell.length_c   1.000
_cell.angle_alpha   90.00
_cell.angle_beta   90.00
_cell.angle_gamma   90.00
#
_symmetry.space_group_name_H-M   'P 1'
#
loop_
_entity.id
_entity.type
_entity.pdbx_description
1 polymer ?
#
loop_
_entity_poly.entity_id
_entity_poly.type
_entity_poly.pdbx_seq_one_letter_code
_entity_poly.pdbx_strand_id
1 'polypeptide(L)'
;MPGAEVEVVWTSLFKAWRKAQYEELWLQFRPRGLKDVFEAVEAAVQVANQAVLDSGWDDVFAGGVSDSDAGPVALLSRAGREEGVRSWLAAFAQHLQTLGKSGRVTAAAEAFFPEWLSGGQVPQQLTAFVSYQTKDLTLLDAEEERRTWHVPEALTAQICDAATAWGRFEGADVYLYRNIHQIRSKNPDVGPVLAAGAIKFAMAGVTYLRSKPRRFTSASMSPLGRTCYGVMDDTMSWQDRLAQVSRAMTAFPVDTDLAFIRHSKALTISWSDLAGAGPALPHVEEHHVRYNRHLNGQYIPDVHGIQLLTDAHLKHANDLSDWNITDLGGGKHLVQAKDLQPWYATIDPEPETLAKARADFGGMILTEQIVADFPPPWSRPAGLPE
;
A
#
# COMPACT_ATOMS: atom_id res chain seq x y z
N MET A 1 -27.63 -21.42 28.50
CA MET A 1 -26.84 -20.29 27.97
C MET A 1 -27.43 -19.92 26.62
N PRO A 2 -27.77 -18.66 26.35
CA PRO A 2 -28.21 -18.25 25.01
C PRO A 2 -27.12 -18.65 24.00
N GLY A 3 -27.49 -19.48 23.02
CA GLY A 3 -26.56 -20.19 22.15
C GLY A 3 -25.68 -19.25 21.33
N ALA A 4 -24.46 -19.71 21.02
CA ALA A 4 -23.57 -19.06 20.07
C ALA A 4 -24.18 -19.19 18.67
N GLU A 5 -25.12 -18.29 18.33
CA GLU A 5 -25.78 -18.27 17.03
C GLU A 5 -25.09 -17.24 16.13
N VAL A 6 -24.70 -17.69 14.95
CA VAL A 6 -24.23 -16.85 13.84
C VAL A 6 -25.34 -16.79 12.80
N GLU A 7 -25.99 -15.63 12.69
CA GLU A 7 -27.09 -15.39 11.76
C GLU A 7 -26.55 -14.97 10.37
N VAL A 8 -26.88 -15.70 9.32
CA VAL A 8 -26.57 -15.28 7.94
C VAL A 8 -27.74 -14.46 7.38
N VAL A 9 -27.49 -13.18 7.09
CA VAL A 9 -28.52 -12.26 6.59
C VAL A 9 -28.59 -12.33 5.07
N TRP A 10 -29.23 -13.39 4.57
CA TRP A 10 -29.33 -13.72 3.15
C TRP A 10 -29.79 -12.55 2.29
N THR A 11 -30.85 -11.84 2.71
CA THR A 11 -31.42 -10.72 1.93
C THR A 11 -30.39 -9.62 1.67
N SER A 12 -29.49 -9.36 2.62
CA SER A 12 -28.40 -8.39 2.46
C SER A 12 -27.35 -8.91 1.47
N LEU A 13 -26.93 -10.16 1.62
CA LEU A 13 -25.89 -10.78 0.81
C LEU A 13 -26.33 -10.93 -0.65
N PHE A 14 -27.53 -11.46 -0.90
CA PHE A 14 -28.08 -11.60 -2.25
C PHE A 14 -28.24 -10.27 -2.97
N LYS A 15 -28.67 -9.22 -2.25
CA LYS A 15 -28.80 -7.89 -2.84
C LYS A 15 -27.43 -7.34 -3.29
N ALA A 16 -26.38 -7.55 -2.50
CA ALA A 16 -25.02 -7.13 -2.83
C ALA A 16 -24.44 -7.96 -3.98
N TRP A 17 -24.55 -9.29 -3.90
CA TRP A 17 -24.07 -10.22 -4.91
C TRP A 17 -24.71 -9.97 -6.28
N ARG A 18 -26.03 -9.74 -6.33
CA ARG A 18 -26.73 -9.34 -7.56
C ARG A 18 -26.25 -7.99 -8.11
N LYS A 19 -25.93 -7.03 -7.24
CA LYS A 19 -25.40 -5.73 -7.67
C LYS A 19 -24.02 -5.89 -8.33
N ALA A 20 -23.22 -6.82 -7.84
CA ALA A 20 -21.93 -7.23 -8.41
C ALA A 20 -22.07 -8.25 -9.56
N GLN A 21 -23.26 -8.35 -10.18
CA GLN A 21 -23.54 -9.26 -11.31
C GLN A 21 -23.17 -10.72 -11.06
N TYR A 22 -23.22 -11.12 -9.79
CA TYR A 22 -22.88 -12.45 -9.30
C TYR A 22 -21.40 -12.86 -9.40
N GLU A 23 -20.49 -11.93 -9.69
CA GLU A 23 -19.06 -12.26 -9.86
C GLU A 23 -18.33 -12.37 -8.51
N GLU A 24 -18.60 -11.43 -7.61
CA GLU A 24 -17.96 -11.34 -6.30
C GLU A 24 -18.96 -10.96 -5.18
N LEU A 25 -18.56 -11.23 -3.94
CA LEU A 25 -19.34 -10.84 -2.77
C LEU A 25 -18.44 -10.48 -1.57
N TRP A 26 -18.53 -9.23 -1.14
CA TRP A 26 -17.98 -8.79 0.12
C TRP A 26 -18.94 -9.08 1.27
N LEU A 27 -18.50 -9.89 2.23
CA LEU A 27 -19.25 -10.22 3.44
C LEU A 27 -18.54 -9.67 4.67
N GLN A 28 -19.31 -9.31 5.70
CA GLN A 28 -18.82 -8.77 6.95
C GLN A 28 -19.39 -9.59 8.10
N PHE A 29 -18.51 -10.09 8.97
CA PHE A 29 -18.91 -10.67 10.24
C PHE A 29 -18.98 -9.58 11.30
N ARG A 30 -20.18 -9.37 11.84
CA ARG A 30 -20.46 -8.43 12.93
C ARG A 30 -20.60 -9.20 14.23
N PRO A 31 -19.53 -9.32 15.04
CA PRO A 31 -19.57 -10.11 16.26
C PRO A 31 -20.53 -9.48 17.27
N ARG A 32 -21.24 -10.33 18.01
CA ARG A 32 -21.99 -9.95 19.21
C ARG A 32 -21.04 -10.08 20.40
N GLY A 33 -20.48 -8.97 20.87
CA GLY A 33 -19.55 -8.94 22.00
C GLY A 33 -18.15 -8.48 21.62
N LEU A 34 -17.13 -9.27 21.96
CA LEU A 34 -15.73 -8.94 21.68
C LEU A 34 -15.51 -8.74 20.17
N LYS A 35 -14.84 -7.64 19.82
CA LYS A 35 -14.53 -7.29 18.42
C LYS A 35 -13.32 -8.04 17.87
N ASP A 36 -12.49 -8.60 18.75
CA ASP A 36 -11.31 -9.35 18.34
C ASP A 36 -11.70 -10.77 17.93
N VAL A 37 -12.08 -10.89 16.65
CA VAL A 37 -12.55 -12.14 16.02
C VAL A 37 -11.91 -12.38 14.67
N PHE A 38 -10.83 -11.64 14.33
CA PHE A 38 -10.22 -11.69 13.00
C PHE A 38 -9.65 -13.06 12.67
N GLU A 39 -8.82 -13.63 13.54
CA GLU A 39 -8.24 -14.97 13.35
C GLU A 39 -9.32 -16.05 13.23
N ALA A 40 -10.42 -15.91 13.97
CA ALA A 40 -11.56 -16.82 13.88
C ALA A 40 -12.27 -16.71 12.52
N VAL A 41 -12.34 -15.51 11.94
CA VAL A 41 -12.89 -15.29 10.60
C VAL A 41 -11.94 -15.84 9.53
N GLU A 42 -10.63 -15.64 9.67
CA GLU A 42 -9.65 -16.24 8.75
C GLU A 42 -9.73 -17.77 8.74
N ALA A 43 -9.75 -18.39 9.93
CA ALA A 43 -9.92 -19.83 10.06
C ALA A 43 -11.25 -20.30 9.43
N ALA A 44 -12.35 -19.57 9.68
CA ALA A 44 -13.65 -19.89 9.08
C ALA A 44 -13.64 -19.76 7.55
N VAL A 45 -12.92 -18.80 6.99
CA VAL A 45 -12.74 -18.66 5.53
C VAL A 45 -12.01 -19.87 4.96
N GLN A 46 -10.92 -20.31 5.59
CA GLN A 46 -10.15 -21.47 5.14
C GLN A 46 -11.01 -22.75 5.17
N VAL A 47 -11.72 -22.98 6.27
CA VAL A 47 -12.62 -24.14 6.42
C VAL A 47 -13.75 -24.11 5.38
N ALA A 48 -14.35 -22.94 5.14
CA ALA A 48 -15.41 -22.80 4.16
C ALA A 48 -14.91 -23.02 2.72
N ASN A 49 -13.74 -22.49 2.37
CA ASN A 49 -13.08 -22.75 1.08
C ASN A 49 -12.82 -24.25 0.86
N GLN A 50 -12.30 -24.95 1.87
CA GLN A 50 -12.04 -26.39 1.77
C GLN A 50 -13.35 -27.18 1.64
N ALA A 51 -14.37 -26.85 2.44
CA ALA A 51 -15.65 -27.58 2.43
C ALA A 51 -16.35 -27.53 1.07
N VAL A 52 -16.32 -26.38 0.39
CA VAL A 52 -16.94 -26.26 -0.94
C VAL A 52 -16.09 -26.92 -2.02
N LEU A 53 -14.76 -26.86 -1.92
CA LEU A 53 -13.85 -27.60 -2.81
C LEU A 53 -14.09 -29.11 -2.73
N ASP A 54 -14.15 -29.66 -1.51
CA ASP A 54 -14.44 -31.08 -1.26
C ASP A 54 -15.82 -31.50 -1.79
N SER A 55 -16.75 -30.55 -1.87
CA SER A 55 -18.10 -30.75 -2.39
C SER A 55 -18.22 -30.52 -3.91
N GLY A 56 -17.10 -30.23 -4.60
CA GLY A 56 -17.07 -30.04 -6.05
C GLY A 56 -17.47 -28.65 -6.55
N TRP A 57 -17.49 -27.63 -5.68
CA TRP A 57 -17.73 -26.24 -6.03
C TRP A 57 -16.39 -25.50 -6.23
N ASP A 58 -15.75 -25.74 -7.36
CA ASP A 58 -14.49 -25.10 -7.74
C ASP A 58 -14.63 -23.61 -8.12
N ASP A 59 -15.87 -23.15 -8.35
CA ASP A 59 -16.28 -21.80 -8.71
C ASP A 59 -16.60 -20.89 -7.50
N VAL A 60 -16.45 -21.38 -6.26
CA VAL A 60 -16.67 -20.60 -5.03
C VAL A 60 -15.40 -20.54 -4.19
N PHE A 61 -14.91 -19.33 -3.93
CA PHE A 61 -13.66 -19.13 -3.20
C PHE A 61 -13.56 -17.73 -2.60
N ALA A 62 -13.13 -17.67 -1.34
CA ALA A 62 -12.75 -16.43 -0.69
C ALA A 62 -11.23 -16.23 -0.74
N GLY A 63 -10.81 -15.10 -1.34
CA GLY A 63 -9.40 -14.81 -1.62
C GLY A 63 -8.70 -13.95 -0.57
N GLY A 64 -9.41 -13.38 0.38
CA GLY A 64 -8.77 -12.62 1.46
C GLY A 64 -9.72 -12.08 2.51
N VAL A 65 -9.13 -11.64 3.62
CA VAL A 65 -9.81 -11.08 4.79
C VAL A 65 -9.17 -9.74 5.15
N SER A 66 -9.99 -8.80 5.63
CA SER A 66 -9.55 -7.49 6.12
C SER A 66 -10.35 -7.08 7.36
N ASP A 67 -9.81 -6.18 8.18
CA ASP A 67 -10.56 -5.58 9.27
C ASP A 67 -11.39 -4.37 8.81
N SER A 68 -12.54 -4.21 9.45
CA SER A 68 -13.36 -3.01 9.35
C SER A 68 -13.87 -2.58 10.73
N ASP A 69 -14.38 -1.36 10.84
CA ASP A 69 -14.84 -0.81 12.13
C ASP A 69 -16.04 -1.58 12.72
N ALA A 70 -16.79 -2.29 11.88
CA ALA A 70 -17.92 -3.12 12.25
C ALA A 70 -17.58 -4.62 12.36
N GLY A 71 -16.32 -5.01 12.18
CA GLY A 71 -15.82 -6.38 12.26
C GLY A 71 -15.09 -6.84 10.99
N PRO A 72 -14.52 -8.05 10.98
CA PRO A 72 -13.78 -8.55 9.83
C PRO A 72 -14.66 -8.70 8.58
N VAL A 73 -14.04 -8.51 7.43
CA VAL A 73 -14.63 -8.56 6.09
C VAL A 73 -13.88 -9.61 5.28
N ALA A 74 -14.59 -10.44 4.53
CA ALA A 74 -14.00 -11.38 3.58
C ALA A 74 -14.53 -11.12 2.17
N LEU A 75 -13.67 -11.31 1.17
CA LEU A 75 -14.02 -11.26 -0.25
C LEU A 75 -14.20 -12.68 -0.79
N LEU A 76 -15.42 -13.05 -1.15
CA LEU A 76 -15.66 -14.14 -2.10
C LEU A 76 -15.30 -13.63 -3.50
N SER A 77 -14.05 -13.85 -3.90
CA SER A 77 -13.48 -13.39 -5.18
C SER A 77 -13.95 -14.24 -6.36
N ARG A 78 -14.48 -15.42 -6.07
CA ARG A 78 -15.26 -16.23 -6.99
C ARG A 78 -16.54 -16.60 -6.27
N ALA A 79 -17.66 -16.03 -6.72
CA ALA A 79 -18.95 -16.24 -6.09
C ALA A 79 -19.89 -16.99 -7.04
N GLY A 80 -19.46 -18.14 -7.59
CA GLY A 80 -20.10 -18.90 -8.68
C GLY A 80 -21.63 -19.08 -8.63
N ARG A 81 -22.12 -20.28 -8.33
CA ARG A 81 -23.57 -20.55 -8.28
C ARG A 81 -24.16 -20.35 -6.88
N GLU A 82 -25.47 -20.09 -6.81
CA GLU A 82 -26.17 -19.78 -5.56
C GLU A 82 -26.05 -20.91 -4.54
N GLU A 83 -26.16 -22.16 -4.99
CA GLU A 83 -26.02 -23.33 -4.13
C GLU A 83 -24.62 -23.42 -3.51
N GLY A 84 -23.58 -23.14 -4.30
CA GLY A 84 -22.19 -23.12 -3.84
C GLY A 84 -21.94 -21.99 -2.84
N VAL A 85 -22.42 -20.77 -3.13
CA VAL A 85 -22.31 -19.61 -2.21
C VAL A 85 -23.05 -19.88 -0.90
N ARG A 86 -24.24 -20.48 -0.96
CA ARG A 86 -24.99 -20.89 0.25
C ARG A 86 -24.24 -21.96 1.05
N SER A 87 -23.66 -22.94 0.38
CA SER A 87 -22.85 -23.98 1.00
C SER A 87 -21.64 -23.38 1.72
N TRP A 88 -20.93 -22.47 1.07
CA TRP A 88 -19.79 -21.74 1.64
C TRP A 88 -20.20 -20.95 2.90
N LEU A 89 -21.27 -20.14 2.80
CA LEU A 89 -21.74 -19.31 3.92
C LEU A 89 -22.23 -20.15 5.10
N ALA A 90 -22.82 -21.32 4.84
CA ALA A 90 -23.22 -22.26 5.88
C ALA A 90 -21.99 -22.84 6.60
N ALA A 91 -20.97 -23.31 5.86
CA ALA A 91 -19.73 -23.81 6.43
C ALA A 91 -18.99 -22.74 7.24
N PHE A 92 -18.91 -21.52 6.70
CA PHE A 92 -18.31 -20.35 7.36
C PHE A 92 -19.01 -20.03 8.69
N ALA A 93 -20.35 -19.89 8.66
CA ALA A 93 -21.13 -19.58 9.86
C ALA A 93 -21.05 -20.70 10.90
N GLN A 94 -21.12 -21.96 10.46
CA GLN A 94 -20.99 -23.13 11.34
C GLN A 94 -19.62 -23.13 12.03
N HIS A 95 -18.53 -22.90 11.30
CA HIS A 95 -17.19 -22.91 11.89
C HIS A 95 -17.04 -21.81 12.96
N LEU A 96 -17.52 -20.58 12.69
CA LEU A 96 -17.54 -19.51 13.69
C LEU A 96 -18.30 -19.92 14.96
N GLN A 97 -19.43 -20.62 14.83
CA GLN A 97 -20.18 -21.14 15.98
C GLN A 97 -19.38 -22.20 16.75
N THR A 98 -18.65 -23.09 16.06
CA THR A 98 -17.77 -24.08 16.72
C THR A 98 -16.64 -23.42 17.51
N LEU A 99 -16.18 -22.24 17.10
CA LEU A 99 -15.21 -21.40 17.81
C LEU A 99 -15.85 -20.55 18.92
N GLY A 100 -17.13 -20.80 19.25
CA GLY A 100 -17.87 -20.08 20.27
C GLY A 100 -18.18 -18.62 19.91
N LYS A 101 -18.06 -18.25 18.63
CA LYS A 101 -18.39 -16.90 18.16
C LYS A 101 -19.89 -16.79 17.89
N SER A 102 -20.43 -15.60 18.09
CA SER A 102 -21.83 -15.28 17.80
C SER A 102 -21.90 -13.91 17.12
N GLY A 103 -22.91 -13.68 16.30
CA GLY A 103 -22.98 -12.44 15.52
C GLY A 103 -23.84 -12.58 14.27
N ARG A 104 -23.60 -11.67 13.31
CA ARG A 104 -24.32 -11.64 12.03
C ARG A 104 -23.33 -11.62 10.87
N VAL A 105 -23.61 -12.37 9.82
CA VAL A 105 -22.93 -12.26 8.53
C VAL A 105 -23.82 -11.47 7.59
N THR A 106 -23.36 -10.28 7.20
CA THR A 106 -24.10 -9.37 6.29
C THR A 106 -23.22 -9.03 5.09
N ALA A 107 -23.78 -8.35 4.08
CA ALA A 107 -22.92 -7.72 3.07
C ALA A 107 -22.04 -6.65 3.73
N ALA A 108 -20.79 -6.54 3.32
CA ALA A 108 -19.92 -5.45 3.74
C ALA A 108 -20.32 -4.15 3.02
N ALA A 109 -20.12 -3.02 3.68
CA ALA A 109 -20.30 -1.73 3.04
C ALA A 109 -19.06 -1.40 2.22
N GLU A 110 -19.18 -1.38 0.90
CA GLU A 110 -18.11 -0.92 0.03
C GLU A 110 -18.18 0.58 -0.19
N ALA A 111 -17.03 1.24 -0.11
CA ALA A 111 -16.87 2.62 -0.49
C ALA A 111 -16.17 2.71 -1.84
N PHE A 112 -16.91 3.15 -2.85
CA PHE A 112 -16.35 3.43 -4.17
C PHE A 112 -15.88 4.87 -4.23
N PHE A 113 -14.75 5.08 -4.91
CA PHE A 113 -14.39 6.42 -5.33
C PHE A 113 -15.43 6.96 -6.32
N PRO A 114 -15.66 8.28 -6.34
CA PRO A 114 -16.42 8.95 -7.39
C PRO A 114 -15.94 8.53 -8.78
N GLU A 115 -16.87 8.47 -9.74
CA GLU A 115 -16.66 7.98 -11.11
C GLU A 115 -15.46 8.64 -11.81
N TRP A 116 -15.24 9.94 -11.59
CA TRP A 116 -14.12 10.65 -12.21
C TRP A 116 -12.74 10.11 -11.79
N LEU A 117 -12.65 9.43 -10.64
CA LEU A 117 -11.43 8.82 -10.12
C LEU A 117 -11.37 7.32 -10.39
N SER A 118 -12.50 6.61 -10.37
CA SER A 118 -12.57 5.15 -10.55
C SER A 118 -12.69 4.69 -12.00
N GLY A 119 -13.31 5.49 -12.88
CA GLY A 119 -13.51 5.17 -14.30
C GLY A 119 -12.98 6.22 -15.28
N GLY A 120 -12.50 7.36 -14.78
CA GLY A 120 -11.94 8.43 -15.59
C GLY A 120 -10.45 8.24 -15.89
N GLN A 121 -9.99 8.77 -17.01
CA GLN A 121 -8.56 9.02 -17.25
C GLN A 121 -8.10 10.14 -16.32
N VAL A 122 -7.73 9.80 -15.09
CA VAL A 122 -7.06 10.74 -14.18
C VAL A 122 -5.63 10.90 -14.67
N PRO A 123 -5.14 12.14 -14.88
CA PRO A 123 -3.75 12.36 -15.25
C PRO A 123 -2.79 11.70 -14.26
N GLN A 124 -1.56 11.45 -14.69
CA GLN A 124 -0.51 11.08 -13.75
C GLN A 124 -0.28 12.22 -12.75
N GLN A 125 0.07 11.86 -11.51
CA GLN A 125 0.18 12.75 -10.37
C GLN A 125 1.59 12.70 -9.81
N LEU A 126 2.06 13.85 -9.29
CA LEU A 126 3.28 13.90 -8.52
C LEU A 126 3.14 13.00 -7.28
N THR A 127 4.07 12.05 -7.17
CA THR A 127 4.06 11.03 -6.13
C THR A 127 5.45 10.90 -5.53
N ALA A 128 5.56 10.96 -4.21
CA ALA A 128 6.78 10.56 -3.50
C ALA A 128 6.71 9.07 -3.23
N PHE A 129 7.81 8.38 -3.52
CA PHE A 129 8.06 7.01 -3.12
C PHE A 129 9.07 7.07 -1.98
N VAL A 130 8.71 6.53 -0.82
CA VAL A 130 9.54 6.57 0.39
C VAL A 130 9.77 5.15 0.88
N SER A 131 11.02 4.83 1.21
CA SER A 131 11.44 3.57 1.79
C SER A 131 11.99 3.85 3.18
N TYR A 132 11.23 3.52 4.21
CA TYR A 132 11.66 3.69 5.60
C TYR A 132 12.60 2.59 6.05
N GLN A 133 13.43 2.89 7.03
CA GLN A 133 14.20 1.90 7.78
C GLN A 133 13.29 0.85 8.39
N THR A 134 13.76 -0.40 8.36
CA THR A 134 13.06 -1.55 8.92
C THR A 134 13.92 -2.18 10.01
N LYS A 135 13.31 -3.06 10.79
CA LYS A 135 14.06 -4.05 11.57
C LYS A 135 15.04 -4.80 10.66
N ASP A 136 16.10 -5.35 11.26
CA ASP A 136 17.03 -6.23 10.57
C ASP A 136 16.26 -7.46 10.05
N LEU A 137 16.15 -7.54 8.72
CA LEU A 137 15.38 -8.58 8.04
C LEU A 137 16.02 -9.97 8.17
N THR A 138 17.30 -10.04 8.58
CA THR A 138 18.01 -11.31 8.81
C THR A 138 17.72 -11.92 10.18
N LEU A 139 17.07 -11.16 11.07
CA LEU A 139 16.77 -11.54 12.45
C LEU A 139 15.28 -11.77 12.70
N LEU A 140 14.46 -11.80 11.66
CA LEU A 140 13.02 -11.98 11.78
C LEU A 140 12.69 -13.42 12.16
N ASP A 141 11.69 -13.59 13.02
CA ASP A 141 11.06 -14.89 13.21
C ASP A 141 10.01 -15.18 12.11
N ALA A 142 9.50 -16.42 12.07
CA ALA A 142 8.54 -16.84 11.05
C ALA A 142 7.19 -16.09 11.09
N GLU A 143 6.82 -15.48 12.22
CA GLU A 143 5.65 -14.62 12.30
C GLU A 143 5.96 -13.23 11.74
N GLU A 144 7.09 -12.65 12.11
CA GLU A 144 7.55 -11.37 11.62
C GLU A 144 7.78 -11.38 10.11
N GLU A 145 8.38 -12.44 9.56
CA GLU A 145 8.52 -12.66 8.11
C GLU A 145 7.16 -12.57 7.39
N ARG A 146 6.10 -13.15 7.97
CA ARG A 146 4.74 -13.16 7.41
C ARG A 146 4.05 -11.81 7.44
N ARG A 147 4.40 -10.93 8.39
CA ARG A 147 3.78 -9.59 8.50
C ARG A 147 4.17 -8.67 7.36
N THR A 148 5.29 -8.92 6.67
CA THR A 148 5.85 -8.18 5.52
C THR A 148 6.02 -6.66 5.66
N TRP A 149 5.46 -6.00 6.68
CA TRP A 149 5.76 -4.63 7.10
C TRP A 149 6.64 -4.67 8.35
N HIS A 150 7.91 -4.30 8.18
CA HIS A 150 8.95 -4.47 9.20
C HIS A 150 9.44 -3.14 9.79
N VAL A 151 8.72 -2.04 9.59
CA VAL A 151 9.01 -0.77 10.26
C VAL A 151 8.62 -0.91 11.73
N PRO A 152 9.45 -0.45 12.70
CA PRO A 152 9.08 -0.49 14.11
C PRO A 152 7.70 0.11 14.39
N GLU A 153 6.93 -0.47 15.31
CA GLU A 153 5.53 -0.05 15.56
C GLU A 153 5.42 1.42 15.98
N ALA A 154 6.34 1.90 16.82
CA ALA A 154 6.40 3.30 17.25
C ALA A 154 6.59 4.26 16.07
N LEU A 155 7.52 3.93 15.15
CA LEU A 155 7.75 4.70 13.94
C LEU A 155 6.56 4.58 12.97
N THR A 156 5.95 3.40 12.87
CA THR A 156 4.74 3.20 12.05
C THR A 156 3.60 4.10 12.50
N ALA A 157 3.36 4.23 13.81
CA ALA A 157 2.37 5.16 14.35
C ALA A 157 2.68 6.61 13.97
N GLN A 158 3.93 7.05 14.13
CA GLN A 158 4.36 8.40 13.75
C GLN A 158 4.15 8.67 12.25
N ILE A 159 4.55 7.74 11.38
CA ILE A 159 4.37 7.83 9.93
C ILE A 159 2.88 7.97 9.58
N CYS A 160 2.02 7.15 10.18
CA CYS A 160 0.58 7.16 9.90
C CYS A 160 -0.10 8.44 10.38
N ASP A 161 0.28 8.95 11.54
CA ASP A 161 -0.23 10.21 12.07
C ASP A 161 0.22 11.39 11.19
N ALA A 162 1.49 11.44 10.80
CA ALA A 162 2.00 12.44 9.88
C ALA A 162 1.33 12.38 8.51
N ALA A 163 1.12 11.18 7.95
CA ALA A 163 0.43 10.97 6.69
C ALA A 163 -1.02 11.48 6.73
N THR A 164 -1.74 11.17 7.82
CA THR A 164 -3.11 11.61 8.08
C THR A 164 -3.18 13.14 8.20
N ALA A 165 -2.27 13.73 8.99
CA ALA A 165 -2.20 15.18 9.16
C ALA A 165 -1.84 15.91 7.86
N TRP A 166 -0.90 15.38 7.08
CA TRP A 166 -0.49 15.91 5.78
C TRP A 166 -1.61 15.85 4.74
N GLY A 167 -2.33 14.73 4.70
CA GLY A 167 -3.35 14.48 3.69
C GLY A 167 -4.62 15.29 3.92
N ARG A 168 -4.99 15.55 5.18
CA ARG A 168 -6.28 16.13 5.55
C ARG A 168 -6.47 17.55 4.99
N PHE A 169 -7.68 17.82 4.49
CA PHE A 169 -8.14 19.16 4.11
C PHE A 169 -9.66 19.32 4.29
N GLU A 170 -10.13 20.57 4.29
CA GLU A 170 -11.55 20.89 4.53
C GLU A 170 -12.48 20.39 3.42
N GLY A 171 -13.59 19.77 3.82
CA GLY A 171 -14.60 19.24 2.89
C GLY A 171 -14.17 17.95 2.18
N ALA A 172 -13.11 17.29 2.65
CA ALA A 172 -12.70 15.99 2.15
C ALA A 172 -13.58 14.85 2.68
N ASP A 173 -13.99 13.96 1.79
CA ASP A 173 -14.36 12.60 2.12
C ASP A 173 -13.11 11.79 2.44
N VAL A 174 -13.22 10.85 3.38
CA VAL A 174 -12.08 10.04 3.82
C VAL A 174 -12.33 8.59 3.46
N TYR A 175 -11.45 8.04 2.65
CA TYR A 175 -11.46 6.63 2.25
C TYR A 175 -10.26 5.97 2.91
N LEU A 176 -10.52 4.92 3.68
CA LEU A 176 -9.48 4.10 4.31
C LEU A 176 -9.52 2.74 3.63
N TYR A 177 -8.38 2.26 3.15
CA TYR A 177 -8.24 0.86 2.78
C TYR A 177 -7.29 0.16 3.74
N ARG A 178 -7.64 -1.07 4.10
CA ARG A 178 -6.82 -1.99 4.90
C ARG A 178 -6.81 -3.31 4.16
N ASN A 179 -5.63 -3.82 3.85
CA ASN A 179 -5.47 -4.95 2.95
C ASN A 179 -6.32 -4.74 1.67
N ILE A 180 -7.25 -5.64 1.40
CA ILE A 180 -8.10 -5.66 0.21
C ILE A 180 -9.40 -4.83 0.33
N HIS A 181 -9.76 -4.33 1.51
CA HIS A 181 -11.08 -3.72 1.72
C HIS A 181 -11.01 -2.21 1.95
N GLN A 182 -11.88 -1.47 1.25
CA GLN A 182 -11.98 -0.01 1.35
C GLN A 182 -13.31 0.42 1.98
N ILE A 183 -13.22 1.32 2.96
CA ILE A 183 -14.37 1.93 3.65
C ILE A 183 -14.30 3.45 3.59
N ARG A 184 -15.47 4.09 3.68
CA ARG A 184 -15.59 5.54 3.84
C ARG A 184 -15.72 5.85 5.32
N SER A 185 -14.75 6.55 5.88
CA SER A 185 -14.75 7.01 7.26
C SER A 185 -15.47 8.36 7.38
N LYS A 186 -16.22 8.53 8.47
CA LYS A 186 -16.70 9.85 8.90
C LYS A 186 -15.69 10.57 9.79
N ASN A 187 -14.74 9.83 10.36
CA ASN A 187 -13.66 10.37 11.18
C ASN A 187 -12.49 10.74 10.25
N PRO A 188 -12.06 12.01 10.20
CA PRO A 188 -10.89 12.40 9.42
C PRO A 188 -9.57 12.01 10.07
N ASP A 189 -9.56 11.71 11.37
CA ASP A 189 -8.37 11.35 12.13
C ASP A 189 -8.22 9.82 12.20
N VAL A 190 -7.65 9.26 11.13
CA VAL A 190 -7.54 7.81 10.91
C VAL A 190 -6.13 7.24 11.18
N GLY A 191 -5.18 8.06 11.64
CA GLY A 191 -3.78 7.67 11.88
C GLY A 191 -3.62 6.37 12.69
N PRO A 192 -4.26 6.23 13.87
CA PRO A 192 -4.18 4.99 14.65
C PRO A 192 -4.75 3.76 13.93
N VAL A 193 -5.85 3.92 13.17
CA VAL A 193 -6.49 2.82 12.42
C VAL A 193 -5.64 2.42 11.22
N LEU A 194 -4.99 3.41 10.59
CA LEU A 194 -4.07 3.24 9.50
C LEU A 194 -2.81 2.48 9.94
N ALA A 195 -2.22 2.86 11.09
CA ALA A 195 -1.08 2.18 11.69
C ALA A 195 -1.41 0.73 12.05
N ALA A 196 -2.55 0.49 12.69
CA ALA A 196 -3.00 -0.86 13.00
C ALA A 196 -3.17 -1.71 11.72
N GLY A 197 -3.71 -1.11 10.65
CA GLY A 197 -3.83 -1.77 9.35
C GLY A 197 -2.47 -2.11 8.73
N ALA A 198 -1.51 -1.18 8.75
CA ALA A 198 -0.17 -1.42 8.23
C ALA A 198 0.58 -2.52 9.00
N ILE A 199 0.54 -2.49 10.33
CA ILE A 199 1.17 -3.50 11.20
C ILE A 199 0.56 -4.88 10.95
N LYS A 200 -0.76 -4.96 10.82
CA LYS A 200 -1.48 -6.22 10.72
C LYS A 200 -1.45 -6.83 9.32
N PHE A 201 -1.57 -6.01 8.29
CA PHE A 201 -1.77 -6.47 6.91
C PHE A 201 -0.64 -6.14 5.95
N ALA A 202 0.38 -5.42 6.42
CA ALA A 202 1.44 -4.82 5.60
C ALA A 202 0.98 -3.82 4.54
N MET A 203 -0.33 -3.60 4.45
CA MET A 203 -0.96 -2.85 3.39
C MET A 203 -2.13 -2.09 3.97
N ALA A 204 -2.02 -0.77 3.95
CA ALA A 204 -3.08 0.13 4.37
C ALA A 204 -2.90 1.46 3.67
N GLY A 205 -3.94 2.27 3.60
CA GLY A 205 -3.79 3.62 3.10
C GLY A 205 -5.02 4.46 3.30
N VAL A 206 -4.84 5.76 3.14
CA VAL A 206 -5.88 6.77 3.31
C VAL A 206 -5.88 7.68 2.10
N THR A 207 -7.08 8.01 1.63
CA THR A 207 -7.32 9.00 0.60
C THR A 207 -8.31 10.04 1.12
N TYR A 208 -7.89 11.30 1.15
CA TYR A 208 -8.76 12.45 1.37
C TYR A 208 -9.17 13.01 0.02
N LEU A 209 -10.47 13.14 -0.23
CA LEU A 209 -11.00 13.37 -1.57
C LEU A 209 -12.12 14.40 -1.56
N ARG A 210 -12.11 15.33 -2.51
CA ARG A 210 -13.25 16.22 -2.81
C ARG A 210 -13.48 16.28 -4.32
N SER A 211 -14.74 16.21 -4.73
CA SER A 211 -15.10 16.17 -6.16
C SER A 211 -15.12 17.53 -6.85
N LYS A 212 -15.36 18.63 -6.13
CA LYS A 212 -15.43 20.00 -6.70
C LYS A 212 -14.87 21.06 -5.74
N PRO A 213 -13.83 21.82 -6.13
CA PRO A 213 -12.90 21.45 -7.21
C PRO A 213 -12.27 20.08 -6.93
N ARG A 214 -11.86 19.35 -7.98
CA ARG A 214 -11.27 18.03 -7.80
C ARG A 214 -9.96 18.17 -7.07
N ARG A 215 -9.85 17.42 -5.97
CA ARG A 215 -8.66 17.36 -5.15
C ARG A 215 -8.59 16.01 -4.46
N PHE A 216 -7.42 15.42 -4.43
CA PHE A 216 -7.12 14.37 -3.49
C PHE A 216 -5.70 14.42 -2.96
N THR A 217 -5.52 13.87 -1.78
CA THR A 217 -4.23 13.43 -1.25
C THR A 217 -4.38 11.95 -0.92
N SER A 218 -3.36 11.16 -1.20
CA SER A 218 -3.34 9.74 -0.88
C SER A 218 -2.02 9.37 -0.22
N ALA A 219 -2.08 8.60 0.85
CA ALA A 219 -0.93 7.95 1.46
C ALA A 219 -1.19 6.44 1.50
N SER A 220 -0.24 5.67 1.01
CA SER A 220 -0.27 4.21 1.03
C SER A 220 0.93 3.67 1.80
N MET A 221 0.70 2.62 2.57
CA MET A 221 1.68 1.76 3.20
C MET A 221 1.61 0.42 2.48
N SER A 222 2.78 -0.08 2.11
CA SER A 222 2.95 -1.32 1.37
C SER A 222 4.12 -2.12 1.96
N PRO A 223 4.22 -3.42 1.66
CA PRO A 223 5.24 -4.27 2.23
C PRO A 223 6.67 -3.70 2.15
N LEU A 224 7.49 -4.14 3.09
CA LEU A 224 8.88 -3.78 3.27
C LEU A 224 9.10 -2.30 3.65
N GLY A 225 8.17 -1.71 4.40
CA GLY A 225 8.33 -0.34 4.91
C GLY A 225 8.27 0.74 3.84
N ARG A 226 7.53 0.48 2.76
CA ARG A 226 7.44 1.37 1.62
C ARG A 226 6.13 2.13 1.63
N THR A 227 6.21 3.42 1.39
CA THR A 227 5.04 4.28 1.27
C THR A 227 5.05 5.07 -0.02
N CYS A 228 3.85 5.41 -0.49
CA CYS A 228 3.67 6.37 -1.57
C CYS A 228 2.76 7.51 -1.11
N TYR A 229 3.14 8.75 -1.43
CA TYR A 229 2.36 9.97 -1.14
C TYR A 229 2.02 10.66 -2.44
N GLY A 230 0.74 10.68 -2.82
CA GLY A 230 0.25 11.29 -4.06
C GLY A 230 -0.61 12.51 -3.78
N VAL A 231 -0.51 13.52 -4.65
CA VAL A 231 -1.39 14.70 -4.60
C VAL A 231 -1.95 15.03 -5.97
N MET A 232 -3.22 15.44 -5.96
CA MET A 232 -3.89 16.04 -7.09
C MET A 232 -4.73 17.20 -6.58
N ASP A 233 -4.63 18.34 -7.24
CA ASP A 233 -5.49 19.49 -6.98
C ASP A 233 -5.56 20.32 -8.25
N ASP A 234 -6.75 20.38 -8.87
CA ASP A 234 -7.00 21.15 -10.10
C ASP A 234 -6.82 22.66 -9.90
N THR A 235 -6.75 23.13 -8.65
CA THR A 235 -6.58 24.56 -8.30
C THR A 235 -5.14 24.96 -8.01
N MET A 236 -4.23 23.99 -7.93
CA MET A 236 -2.82 24.24 -7.59
C MET A 236 -1.92 24.21 -8.83
N SER A 237 -0.82 24.96 -8.78
CA SER A 237 0.27 24.80 -9.74
C SER A 237 1.00 23.47 -9.54
N TRP A 238 1.78 23.01 -10.52
CA TRP A 238 2.60 21.80 -10.32
C TRP A 238 3.69 22.03 -9.27
N GLN A 239 4.18 23.26 -9.12
CA GLN A 239 5.16 23.65 -8.11
C GLN A 239 4.58 23.52 -6.69
N ASP A 240 3.35 23.97 -6.47
CA ASP A 240 2.71 23.86 -5.16
C ASP A 240 2.41 22.40 -4.80
N ARG A 241 1.99 21.60 -5.80
CA ARG A 241 1.83 20.15 -5.65
C ARG A 241 3.17 19.49 -5.32
N LEU A 242 4.24 19.82 -6.04
CA LEU A 242 5.59 19.31 -5.79
C LEU A 242 6.05 19.64 -4.37
N ALA A 243 5.90 20.90 -3.95
CA ALA A 243 6.23 21.32 -2.60
C ALA A 243 5.42 20.57 -1.54
N GLN A 244 4.14 20.25 -1.81
CA GLN A 244 3.32 19.46 -0.89
C GLN A 244 3.82 18.02 -0.75
N VAL A 245 4.18 17.36 -1.85
CA VAL A 245 4.68 15.98 -1.81
C VAL A 245 6.09 15.92 -1.21
N SER A 246 6.95 16.90 -1.51
CA SER A 246 8.28 17.01 -0.89
C SER A 246 8.22 17.09 0.63
N ARG A 247 7.23 17.79 1.21
CA ARG A 247 7.05 17.83 2.68
C ARG A 247 6.72 16.47 3.28
N ALA A 248 5.93 15.64 2.59
CA ALA A 248 5.66 14.28 3.06
C ALA A 248 6.91 13.39 2.93
N MET A 249 7.62 13.52 1.80
CA MET A 249 8.86 12.79 1.52
C MET A 249 9.94 13.02 2.59
N THR A 250 10.06 14.24 3.11
CA THR A 250 11.10 14.62 4.07
C THR A 250 10.64 14.67 5.53
N ALA A 251 9.48 14.09 5.85
CA ALA A 251 8.92 14.15 7.20
C ALA A 251 9.76 13.38 8.25
N PHE A 252 10.42 12.30 7.85
CA PHE A 252 11.22 11.43 8.73
C PHE A 252 12.58 11.12 8.09
N PRO A 253 13.46 12.11 7.92
CA PRO A 253 14.66 11.93 7.11
C PRO A 253 15.61 10.88 7.71
N VAL A 254 15.83 10.93 9.03
CA VAL A 254 16.72 10.00 9.76
C VAL A 254 16.28 8.54 9.61
N ASP A 255 14.97 8.31 9.53
CA ASP A 255 14.36 6.98 9.40
C ASP A 255 14.09 6.57 7.93
N THR A 256 14.59 7.31 6.95
CA THR A 256 14.38 7.02 5.52
C THR A 256 15.66 6.50 4.87
N ASP A 257 15.60 5.32 4.25
CA ASP A 257 16.72 4.75 3.48
C ASP A 257 16.85 5.40 2.10
N LEU A 258 15.71 5.64 1.45
CA LEU A 258 15.61 6.22 0.12
C LEU A 258 14.25 6.89 -0.05
N ALA A 259 14.22 8.07 -0.66
CA ALA A 259 12.98 8.61 -1.21
C ALA A 259 13.21 9.40 -2.49
N PHE A 260 12.19 9.48 -3.34
CA PHE A 260 12.25 10.27 -4.57
C PHE A 260 10.85 10.66 -5.04
N ILE A 261 10.78 11.69 -5.89
CA ILE A 261 9.53 12.16 -6.50
C ILE A 261 9.53 11.92 -8.00
N ARG A 262 8.43 11.36 -8.50
CA ARG A 262 8.14 11.22 -9.94
C ARG A 262 6.63 11.33 -10.20
N HIS A 263 6.25 11.47 -11.46
CA HIS A 263 4.87 11.24 -11.87
C HIS A 263 4.54 9.74 -11.81
N SER A 264 3.35 9.42 -11.30
CA SER A 264 2.81 8.06 -11.23
C SER A 264 1.29 8.10 -11.46
N LYS A 265 0.66 6.93 -11.63
CA LYS A 265 -0.80 6.86 -11.75
C LYS A 265 -1.49 7.38 -10.48
N ALA A 266 -2.71 7.91 -10.63
CA ALA A 266 -3.54 8.28 -9.49
C ALA A 266 -3.73 7.08 -8.56
N LEU A 267 -3.76 7.33 -7.25
CA LEU A 267 -3.89 6.30 -6.22
C LEU A 267 -2.79 5.23 -6.31
N THR A 268 -1.55 5.65 -6.49
CA THR A 268 -0.39 4.76 -6.37
C THR A 268 -0.36 4.12 -4.99
N ILE A 269 -0.48 2.79 -4.91
CA ILE A 269 -0.61 2.06 -3.64
C ILE A 269 0.65 1.32 -3.23
N SER A 270 1.60 1.12 -4.16
CA SER A 270 2.85 0.45 -3.83
C SER A 270 3.95 0.78 -4.83
N TRP A 271 5.17 0.34 -4.54
CA TRP A 271 6.31 0.47 -5.45
C TRP A 271 6.20 -0.42 -6.70
N SER A 272 5.25 -1.35 -6.77
CA SER A 272 4.98 -2.09 -8.03
C SER A 272 4.50 -1.19 -9.16
N ASP A 273 3.98 -0.02 -8.82
CA ASP A 273 3.52 0.97 -9.78
C ASP A 273 4.69 1.65 -10.53
N LEU A 274 5.94 1.44 -10.10
CA LEU A 274 7.13 1.82 -10.87
C LEU A 274 7.17 1.13 -12.24
N ALA A 275 6.61 -0.07 -12.38
CA ALA A 275 6.56 -0.79 -13.66
C ALA A 275 5.68 -0.10 -14.71
N GLY A 276 4.67 0.66 -14.27
CA GLY A 276 3.70 1.31 -15.14
C GLY A 276 3.91 2.81 -15.35
N ALA A 277 4.96 3.39 -14.76
CA ALA A 277 5.23 4.82 -14.80
C ALA A 277 6.40 5.16 -15.75
N GLY A 278 6.29 6.29 -16.45
CA GLY A 278 7.37 6.87 -17.27
C GLY A 278 8.28 7.80 -16.44
N PRO A 279 9.58 7.88 -16.74
CA PRO A 279 10.33 7.05 -17.68
C PRO A 279 10.59 5.64 -17.13
N ALA A 280 10.88 4.69 -18.02
CA ALA A 280 11.28 3.34 -17.63
C ALA A 280 12.64 3.36 -16.90
N LEU A 281 12.81 2.42 -15.97
CA LEU A 281 14.06 2.22 -15.25
C LEU A 281 15.18 1.81 -16.23
N PRO A 282 16.40 2.37 -16.12
CA PRO A 282 17.41 2.24 -17.17
C PRO A 282 18.13 0.89 -17.21
N HIS A 283 18.28 0.23 -16.05
CA HIS A 283 19.20 -0.90 -15.88
C HIS A 283 18.61 -2.08 -15.12
N VAL A 284 17.36 -1.96 -14.66
CA VAL A 284 16.68 -2.95 -13.83
C VAL A 284 15.18 -2.91 -14.10
N GLU A 285 14.49 -4.01 -13.80
CA GLU A 285 13.03 -4.04 -13.74
C GLU A 285 12.51 -3.66 -12.36
N GLU A 286 11.20 -3.37 -12.26
CA GLU A 286 10.54 -3.05 -10.98
C GLU A 286 10.80 -4.11 -9.92
N HIS A 287 10.75 -5.39 -10.29
CA HIS A 287 10.86 -6.47 -9.33
C HIS A 287 12.26 -6.53 -8.69
N HIS A 288 13.31 -6.09 -9.41
CA HIS A 288 14.65 -5.93 -8.83
C HIS A 288 14.65 -4.86 -7.72
N VAL A 289 13.91 -3.77 -7.89
CA VAL A 289 13.77 -2.75 -6.83
C VAL A 289 12.95 -3.29 -5.67
N ARG A 290 11.82 -3.92 -5.97
CA ARG A 290 10.87 -4.37 -4.94
C ARG A 290 11.41 -5.52 -4.09
N TYR A 291 12.15 -6.47 -4.65
CA TYR A 291 12.67 -7.61 -3.88
C TYR A 291 14.05 -7.38 -3.24
N ASN A 292 14.80 -6.34 -3.64
CA ASN A 292 16.14 -6.05 -3.10
C ASN A 292 16.16 -4.82 -2.21
N ARG A 293 15.23 -4.74 -1.25
CA ARG A 293 15.12 -3.59 -0.33
C ARG A 293 16.43 -3.24 0.38
N HIS A 294 17.25 -4.23 0.73
CA HIS A 294 18.52 -4.01 1.44
C HIS A 294 19.50 -3.11 0.68
N LEU A 295 19.29 -2.97 -0.64
CA LEU A 295 20.08 -2.09 -1.50
C LEU A 295 19.62 -0.62 -1.44
N ASN A 296 18.40 -0.34 -0.96
CA ASN A 296 17.82 1.01 -0.95
C ASN A 296 18.64 2.00 -0.12
N GLY A 297 19.46 1.55 0.84
CA GLY A 297 20.32 2.45 1.62
C GLY A 297 21.60 2.90 0.90
N GLN A 298 21.91 2.32 -0.26
CA GLN A 298 23.18 2.49 -0.98
C GLN A 298 23.00 2.80 -2.47
N TYR A 299 21.91 2.32 -3.09
CA TYR A 299 21.65 2.44 -4.51
C TYR A 299 20.24 2.98 -4.78
N ILE A 300 20.11 3.72 -5.89
CA ILE A 300 18.83 4.28 -6.37
C ILE A 300 18.34 3.54 -7.61
N PRO A 301 17.02 3.33 -7.79
CA PRO A 301 16.47 2.72 -9.01
C PRO A 301 16.77 3.52 -10.28
N ASP A 302 16.71 4.84 -10.18
CA ASP A 302 17.02 5.83 -11.22
C ASP A 302 17.20 7.21 -10.56
N VAL A 303 17.59 8.21 -11.35
CA VAL A 303 17.76 9.59 -10.90
C VAL A 303 16.45 10.37 -11.02
N HIS A 304 16.17 11.19 -10.02
CA HIS A 304 15.00 12.06 -9.94
C HIS A 304 15.40 13.49 -9.58
N GLY A 305 14.61 14.48 -10.03
CA GLY A 305 14.89 15.90 -9.79
C GLY A 305 14.88 16.28 -8.30
N ILE A 306 14.21 15.50 -7.46
CA ILE A 306 14.24 15.57 -6.00
C ILE A 306 14.33 14.15 -5.44
N GLN A 307 15.35 13.90 -4.61
CA GLN A 307 15.54 12.63 -3.92
C GLN A 307 16.21 12.81 -2.55
N LEU A 308 15.86 11.96 -1.59
CA LEU A 308 16.50 11.84 -0.29
C LEU A 308 17.47 10.68 -0.33
N LEU A 309 18.73 10.97 -0.02
CA LEU A 309 19.86 10.06 -0.09
C LEU A 309 20.59 9.96 1.25
N THR A 310 21.46 8.95 1.33
CA THR A 310 22.30 8.68 2.50
C THR A 310 23.75 9.05 2.20
N ASP A 311 24.60 9.10 3.23
CA ASP A 311 26.06 9.20 3.03
C ASP A 311 26.62 8.09 2.14
N ALA A 312 26.02 6.89 2.18
CA ALA A 312 26.47 5.76 1.36
C ALA A 312 26.18 6.02 -0.12
N HIS A 313 24.99 6.51 -0.45
CA HIS A 313 24.66 6.94 -1.81
C HIS A 313 25.67 7.95 -2.35
N LEU A 314 25.95 9.03 -1.58
CA LEU A 314 26.82 10.11 -2.05
C LEU A 314 28.26 9.67 -2.32
N LYS A 315 28.75 8.60 -1.69
CA LYS A 315 30.08 8.01 -1.98
C LYS A 315 30.16 7.38 -3.38
N HIS A 316 29.03 7.04 -3.99
CA HIS A 316 28.93 6.44 -5.32
C HIS A 316 28.62 7.46 -6.43
N ALA A 317 28.41 8.74 -6.08
CA ALA A 317 28.14 9.79 -7.06
C ALA A 317 29.41 10.15 -7.85
N ASN A 318 29.24 10.56 -9.12
CA ASN A 318 30.35 11.04 -9.94
C ASN A 318 30.58 12.54 -9.74
N ASP A 319 29.61 13.37 -10.14
CA ASP A 319 29.68 14.82 -10.04
C ASP A 319 28.29 15.40 -9.76
N LEU A 320 28.12 16.03 -8.59
CA LEU A 320 26.86 16.64 -8.16
C LEU A 320 26.97 18.18 -8.08
N SER A 321 27.93 18.82 -8.75
CA SER A 321 28.10 20.28 -8.68
C SER A 321 26.89 21.07 -9.17
N ASP A 322 26.06 20.47 -10.01
CA ASP A 322 24.82 21.04 -10.55
C ASP A 322 23.59 20.84 -9.66
N TRP A 323 23.77 20.24 -8.49
CA TRP A 323 22.71 19.90 -7.56
C TRP A 323 22.81 20.71 -6.28
N ASN A 324 21.66 21.04 -5.71
CA ASN A 324 21.57 21.57 -4.36
C ASN A 324 21.52 20.37 -3.39
N ILE A 325 22.43 20.33 -2.43
CA ILE A 325 22.49 19.29 -1.40
C ILE A 325 22.26 19.95 -0.04
N THR A 326 21.17 19.55 0.62
CA THR A 326 20.83 20.02 1.97
C THR A 326 20.99 18.87 2.95
N ASP A 327 21.82 19.05 3.97
CA ASP A 327 21.94 18.11 5.09
C ASP A 327 20.66 18.13 5.93
N LEU A 328 20.06 16.95 6.13
CA LEU A 328 18.87 16.74 6.95
C LEU A 328 19.21 16.11 8.32
N GLY A 329 20.49 15.89 8.61
CA GLY A 329 20.98 15.22 9.81
C GLY A 329 20.97 13.69 9.71
N GLY A 330 21.75 13.00 10.56
CA GLY A 330 21.78 11.54 10.60
C GLY A 330 22.32 10.87 9.32
N GLY A 331 23.20 11.58 8.59
CA GLY A 331 23.77 11.12 7.31
C GLY A 331 22.74 11.06 6.19
N LYS A 332 21.77 11.99 6.19
CA LYS A 332 20.67 12.08 5.23
C LYS A 332 20.72 13.41 4.50
N HIS A 333 20.51 13.36 3.19
CA HIS A 333 20.69 14.51 2.31
C HIS A 333 19.49 14.65 1.39
N LEU A 334 18.92 15.85 1.31
CA LEU A 334 18.00 16.19 0.23
C LEU A 334 18.82 16.68 -0.96
N VAL A 335 18.80 15.93 -2.05
CA VAL A 335 19.46 16.27 -3.30
C VAL A 335 18.41 16.73 -4.30
N GLN A 336 18.57 17.95 -4.79
CA GLN A 336 17.58 18.63 -5.64
C GLN A 336 18.25 19.31 -6.84
N ALA A 337 17.66 19.14 -8.02
CA ALA A 337 18.10 19.84 -9.23
C ALA A 337 17.92 21.35 -9.05
N LYS A 338 18.88 22.15 -9.52
CA LYS A 338 18.79 23.62 -9.47
C LYS A 338 17.61 24.17 -10.26
N ASP A 339 17.28 23.52 -11.38
CA ASP A 339 16.06 23.77 -12.15
C ASP A 339 15.17 22.52 -12.13
N LEU A 340 13.94 22.69 -11.64
CA LEU A 340 12.94 21.62 -11.50
C LEU A 340 11.96 21.57 -12.67
N GLN A 341 11.93 22.60 -13.53
CA GLN A 341 11.00 22.64 -14.64
C GLN A 341 11.19 21.49 -15.63
N PRO A 342 12.42 21.14 -16.08
CA PRO A 342 12.65 20.02 -16.99
C PRO A 342 12.30 18.65 -16.40
N TRP A 343 12.05 18.57 -15.08
CA TRP A 343 11.74 17.33 -14.39
C TRP A 343 10.24 17.10 -14.16
N TYR A 344 9.50 18.19 -13.88
CA TYR A 344 8.17 18.09 -13.30
C TYR A 344 7.09 18.95 -13.99
N ALA A 345 7.46 19.81 -14.94
CA ALA A 345 6.45 20.57 -15.70
C ALA A 345 5.67 19.70 -16.70
N THR A 346 6.26 18.58 -17.11
CA THR A 346 5.64 17.51 -17.92
C THR A 346 5.67 16.19 -17.15
N ILE A 347 4.95 15.18 -17.66
CA ILE A 347 4.90 13.84 -17.03
C ILE A 347 6.29 13.22 -16.98
N ASP A 348 6.95 13.13 -18.14
CA ASP A 348 8.31 12.65 -18.25
C ASP A 348 9.30 13.82 -18.17
N PRO A 349 10.48 13.62 -17.56
CA PRO A 349 11.55 14.59 -17.60
C PRO A 349 12.10 14.74 -19.03
N GLU A 350 12.67 15.88 -19.33
CA GLU A 350 13.36 16.10 -20.61
C GLU A 350 14.50 15.07 -20.79
N PRO A 351 14.59 14.37 -21.94
CA PRO A 351 15.54 13.26 -22.10
C PRO A 351 17.01 13.64 -21.87
N GLU A 352 17.43 14.82 -22.33
CA GLU A 352 18.81 15.30 -22.14
C GLU A 352 19.11 15.61 -20.67
N THR A 353 18.14 16.18 -19.96
CA THR A 353 18.23 16.42 -18.50
C THR A 353 18.41 15.10 -17.76
N LEU A 354 17.59 14.09 -18.06
CA LEU A 354 17.69 12.78 -17.42
C LEU A 354 18.99 12.06 -17.77
N ALA A 355 19.43 12.11 -19.03
CA ALA A 355 20.68 11.48 -19.46
C ALA A 355 21.91 12.09 -18.75
N LYS A 356 21.98 13.42 -18.66
CA LYS A 356 23.02 14.11 -17.90
C LYS A 356 22.97 13.71 -16.42
N ALA A 357 21.78 13.74 -15.81
CA ALA A 357 21.61 13.38 -14.41
C ALA A 357 22.06 11.95 -14.11
N ARG A 358 21.78 11.00 -15.01
CA ARG A 358 22.29 9.62 -14.87
C ARG A 358 23.83 9.56 -14.89
N ALA A 359 24.49 10.39 -15.69
CA ALA A 359 25.95 10.51 -15.69
C ALA A 359 26.50 11.13 -14.40
N ASP A 360 25.84 12.18 -13.89
CA ASP A 360 26.16 12.88 -12.63
C ASP A 360 26.11 11.91 -11.43
N PHE A 361 25.07 11.07 -11.36
CA PHE A 361 24.85 10.13 -10.26
C PHE A 361 25.64 8.83 -10.39
N GLY A 362 25.95 8.40 -11.61
CA GLY A 362 26.93 7.36 -11.88
C GLY A 362 26.69 6.04 -11.14
N GLY A 363 27.69 5.63 -10.35
CA GLY A 363 27.72 4.34 -9.65
C GLY A 363 26.65 4.15 -8.58
N MET A 364 25.86 5.19 -8.27
CA MET A 364 24.73 5.11 -7.35
C MET A 364 23.52 4.40 -7.97
N ILE A 365 23.41 4.35 -9.30
CA ILE A 365 22.25 3.77 -9.99
C ILE A 365 22.31 2.24 -9.92
N LEU A 366 21.23 1.64 -9.47
CA LEU A 366 21.07 0.21 -9.34
C LEU A 366 21.15 -0.47 -10.72
N THR A 367 21.89 -1.57 -10.80
CA THR A 367 22.02 -2.40 -12.00
C THR A 367 21.74 -3.86 -11.65
N GLU A 368 21.42 -4.67 -12.66
CA GLU A 368 21.30 -6.13 -12.49
C GLU A 368 22.58 -6.76 -11.92
N GLN A 369 23.76 -6.26 -12.30
CA GLN A 369 25.03 -6.74 -11.76
C GLN A 369 25.13 -6.49 -10.25
N ILE A 370 24.74 -5.30 -9.78
CA ILE A 370 24.69 -5.00 -8.34
C ILE A 370 23.71 -5.94 -7.62
N VAL A 371 22.54 -6.21 -8.21
CA VAL A 371 21.58 -7.15 -7.64
C VAL A 371 22.17 -8.57 -7.54
N ALA A 372 22.90 -9.01 -8.55
CA ALA A 372 23.55 -10.32 -8.58
C ALA A 372 24.72 -10.42 -7.58
N ASP A 373 25.52 -9.37 -7.44
CA ASP A 373 26.69 -9.32 -6.54
C ASP A 373 26.29 -9.22 -5.07
N PHE A 374 25.12 -8.65 -4.79
CA PHE A 374 24.59 -8.42 -3.44
C PHE A 374 23.17 -8.99 -3.31
N PRO A 375 22.99 -10.33 -3.38
CA PRO A 375 21.67 -10.94 -3.25
C PRO A 375 21.05 -10.65 -1.87
N PRO A 376 19.71 -10.71 -1.73
CA PRO A 376 19.06 -10.49 -0.46
C PRO A 376 19.58 -11.44 0.63
N PRO A 377 20.00 -10.93 1.80
CA PRO A 377 20.58 -11.77 2.85
C PRO A 377 19.57 -12.74 3.47
N TRP A 378 18.27 -12.53 3.25
CA TRP A 378 17.18 -13.42 3.67
C TRP A 378 16.74 -14.42 2.60
N SER A 379 17.31 -14.39 1.39
CA SER A 379 17.04 -15.46 0.43
C SER A 379 17.78 -16.71 0.91
N ARG A 380 17.03 -17.73 1.37
CA ARG A 380 17.63 -19.02 1.70
C ARG A 380 18.36 -19.53 0.45
N PRO A 381 19.57 -20.12 0.57
CA PRO A 381 20.23 -20.73 -0.55
C PRO A 381 19.27 -21.72 -1.22
N ALA A 382 19.06 -21.57 -2.52
CA ALA A 382 18.30 -22.55 -3.30
C ALA A 382 18.98 -23.93 -3.15
N GLY A 383 18.38 -24.83 -2.36
CA GLY A 383 18.92 -26.19 -2.16
C GLY A 383 18.88 -26.77 -0.74
N LEU A 384 18.37 -26.07 0.27
CA LEU A 384 18.08 -26.72 1.56
C LEU A 384 16.63 -27.27 1.55
N PRO A 385 16.42 -28.58 1.82
CA PRO A 385 15.08 -29.15 1.90
C PRO A 385 14.28 -28.53 3.05
N GLU A 386 12.97 -28.36 2.83
CA GLU A 386 12.00 -27.88 3.83
C GLU A 386 11.87 -28.78 5.05
#